data_AF-A0A9P5T8A6-F1
#
_entry.id   AF-A0A9P5T8A6-F1
#
_cell.length_a   1.000
_cell.length_b   1.000
_cell.length_c   1.000
_cell.angle_alpha   90.00
_cell.angle_beta   90.00
_cell.angle_gamma   90.00
#
_symmetry.space_group_name_H-M   'P 1'
#
loop_
_entity.id
_entity.type
_entity.pdbx_description
1 polymer ?
#
loop_
_entity_poly.entity_id
_entity_poly.type
_entity_poly.pdbx_seq_one_letter_code
_entity_poly.pdbx_strand_id
1 'polypeptide(L)'
;YITKVYHPNVSSASGAICLDILKDAWLPVLTLKSTLISLQSLLCSPEPNNLQDTEVAKHYMTSSLSFEDTARYWTHVYTGRPA
;
A
#
# COMPACT_ATOMS: atom_id res chain seq x y z
N TYR A 1 2.48 8.58 -4.60
CA TYR A 1 1.31 8.15 -5.40
C TYR A 1 0.44 9.35 -5.69
N ILE A 2 -0.20 9.43 -6.87
CA ILE A 2 -1.17 10.51 -7.16
C ILE A 2 -2.49 10.25 -6.40
N THR A 3 -2.93 8.98 -6.35
CA THR A 3 -4.09 8.53 -5.58
C THR A 3 -3.72 8.24 -4.14
N LYS A 4 -4.46 8.78 -3.17
CA LYS A 4 -4.23 8.48 -1.75
C LYS A 4 -4.72 7.06 -1.44
N VAL A 5 -3.89 6.29 -0.76
CA VAL A 5 -4.15 4.89 -0.38
C VAL A 5 -3.94 4.75 1.12
N TYR A 6 -4.86 4.07 1.79
CA TYR A 6 -4.76 3.76 3.21
C TYR A 6 -4.19 2.36 3.38
N HIS A 7 -2.87 2.26 3.57
CA HIS A 7 -2.17 0.97 3.65
C HIS A 7 -0.93 1.05 4.55
N PRO A 8 -0.63 0.04 5.39
CA PRO A 8 0.51 0.09 6.32
C PRO A 8 1.87 0.31 5.63
N ASN A 9 2.03 -0.16 4.40
CA ASN A 9 3.26 -0.02 3.61
C ASN A 9 3.25 1.21 2.67
N VAL A 10 2.21 2.06 2.70
CA VAL A 10 2.09 3.27 1.89
C VAL A 10 1.85 4.47 2.79
N SER A 11 2.70 5.49 2.69
CA SER A 11 2.51 6.73 3.46
C SER A 11 1.18 7.39 3.08
N SER A 12 0.29 7.58 4.05
CA SER A 12 -1.00 8.27 3.84
C SER A 12 -0.83 9.76 3.49
N ALA A 13 0.27 10.39 3.92
CA ALA A 13 0.56 11.80 3.71
C ALA A 13 1.21 12.09 2.33
N SER A 14 2.16 11.25 1.91
CA SER A 14 2.96 11.48 0.69
C SER A 14 2.63 10.49 -0.44
N GLY A 15 1.95 9.39 -0.13
CA GLY A 15 1.80 8.26 -1.03
C GLY A 15 3.14 7.61 -1.41
N ALA A 16 4.20 7.84 -0.64
CA ALA A 16 5.45 7.11 -0.78
C ALA A 16 5.18 5.62 -0.51
N ILE A 17 5.91 4.74 -1.19
CA ILE A 17 5.91 3.31 -0.91
C ILE A 17 7.36 2.92 -0.65
N CYS A 18 7.62 2.22 0.45
CA CYS A 18 8.95 1.67 0.72
C CYS A 18 9.04 0.34 -0.02
N LEU A 19 9.36 0.41 -1.32
CA LEU A 19 9.66 -0.77 -2.11
C LEU A 19 11.17 -1.02 -2.01
N ASP A 20 11.59 -1.85 -1.05
CA ASP A 20 12.94 -2.45 -1.07
C ASP A 20 13.22 -3.18 -2.38
N ILE A 21 12.15 -3.58 -3.08
CA ILE A 21 12.18 -4.22 -4.39
C ILE A 21 12.71 -3.29 -5.49
N LEU A 22 12.58 -1.97 -5.32
CA LEU A 22 13.14 -0.96 -6.23
C LEU A 22 14.55 -0.50 -5.82
N LYS A 23 14.96 -0.75 -4.57
CA LYS A 23 16.30 -0.37 -4.06
C LYS A 23 17.30 -1.52 -4.16
N ASP A 24 17.08 -2.61 -3.40
CA ASP A 24 18.06 -3.68 -3.21
C ASP A 24 17.75 -4.93 -4.04
N ALA A 25 16.50 -5.15 -4.44
CA ALA A 25 16.11 -6.29 -5.29
C ALA A 25 15.89 -5.93 -6.78
N TRP A 26 16.32 -4.74 -7.22
CA TRP A 26 16.17 -4.34 -8.62
C TRP A 26 17.14 -5.13 -9.51
N LEU A 27 16.67 -6.25 -10.06
CA LEU A 27 17.37 -6.99 -11.09
C LEU A 27 17.13 -6.34 -12.46
N PRO A 28 18.12 -6.27 -13.36
CA PRO A 28 17.97 -5.74 -14.73
C PRO A 28 16.86 -6.42 -15.57
N VAL A 29 16.38 -7.58 -15.12
CA VAL A 29 15.31 -8.38 -15.73
C VAL A 29 13.89 -7.96 -15.26
N LEU A 30 13.77 -7.14 -14.22
CA LEU A 30 12.49 -6.66 -13.73
C LEU A 30 11.91 -5.65 -14.70
N THR A 31 10.99 -6.12 -15.55
CA THR A 31 10.19 -5.28 -16.42
C THR A 31 9.14 -4.52 -15.61
N LEU A 32 8.64 -3.41 -16.17
CA LEU A 32 7.55 -2.61 -15.60
C LEU A 32 6.34 -3.46 -15.19
N LYS A 33 6.08 -4.56 -15.91
CA LYS A 33 5.04 -5.55 -15.57
C LYS A 33 5.32 -6.28 -14.26
N SER A 34 6.55 -6.75 -14.04
CA SER A 34 6.95 -7.42 -12.79
C SER A 34 6.88 -6.47 -11.60
N THR A 35 7.24 -5.20 -11.79
CA THR A 35 7.11 -4.16 -10.76
C THR A 35 5.64 -3.93 -10.39
N LEU A 36 4.73 -3.87 -11.36
CA LEU A 36 3.30 -3.70 -11.11
C LEU A 36 2.68 -4.94 -10.42
N ILE A 37 3.12 -6.15 -10.77
CA ILE A 37 2.67 -7.39 -10.09
C ILE A 37 3.14 -7.40 -8.64
N SER A 38 4.41 -7.06 -8.39
CA SER A 38 4.95 -6.98 -7.04
C SER A 38 4.20 -5.96 -6.18
N LEU A 39 3.89 -4.80 -6.76
CA LEU A 39 3.07 -3.78 -6.13
C LEU A 39 1.63 -4.26 -5.85
N GLN A 40 1.01 -4.98 -6.79
CA GLN A 40 -0.30 -5.57 -6.58
C GLN A 40 -0.27 -6.57 -5.41
N SER A 41 0.74 -7.43 -5.36
CA SER A 41 0.93 -8.36 -4.23
C SER A 41 1.11 -7.63 -2.91
N LEU A 42 1.87 -6.52 -2.88
CA LEU A 42 2.04 -5.70 -1.68
C LEU A 42 0.71 -5.10 -1.19
N LEU A 43 -0.15 -4.67 -2.11
CA LEU A 43 -1.49 -4.15 -1.78
C LEU A 43 -2.45 -5.25 -1.31
N CYS A 44 -2.27 -6.49 -1.77
CA CYS A 44 -3.06 -7.64 -1.33
C CYS A 44 -2.60 -8.20 0.02
N SER A 45 -1.30 -8.09 0.33
CA SER A 45 -0.71 -8.62 1.56
C SER A 45 0.25 -7.59 2.16
N PRO A 46 -0.17 -6.83 3.19
CA PRO A 46 0.71 -5.89 3.85
C PRO A 46 1.89 -6.62 4.51
N GLU A 47 3.10 -6.12 4.29
CA GLU A 47 4.30 -6.66 4.93
C GLU A 47 4.50 -6.05 6.34
N PRO A 48 4.45 -6.85 7.42
CA PRO A 48 4.56 -6.34 8.78
C PRO A 48 5.96 -5.83 9.16
N ASN A 49 6.99 -6.18 8.38
CA ASN A 49 8.37 -5.74 8.62
C ASN A 49 8.70 -4.39 7.96
N ASN A 50 7.87 -3.94 7.01
CA ASN A 50 8.11 -2.74 6.18
C ASN A 50 7.02 -1.66 6.41
N LEU A 51 6.63 -1.45 7.67
CA LEU A 51 5.60 -0.50 8.05
C LEU A 51 6.09 0.93 7.75
N GLN A 52 5.53 1.54 6.71
CA GLN A 52 5.88 2.91 6.34
C GLN A 52 4.99 3.94 7.05
N ASP A 53 3.78 3.53 7.41
CA ASP A 53 2.83 4.33 8.16
C ASP A 53 2.48 3.63 9.49
N THR A 54 3.16 4.03 10.55
CA THR A 54 3.04 3.43 11.89
C THR A 54 1.64 3.56 12.46
N GLU A 55 0.91 4.64 12.14
CA GLU A 55 -0.46 4.84 12.61
C GLU A 55 -1.42 3.87 11.93
N VAL A 56 -1.31 3.72 10.61
CA VAL A 56 -2.11 2.76 9.83
C VAL A 56 -1.77 1.33 10.25
N ALA A 57 -0.49 1.03 10.47
CA ALA A 57 -0.05 -0.28 10.95
C ALA A 57 -0.63 -0.63 12.32
N LYS A 58 -0.58 0.31 13.27
CA LYS A 58 -1.17 0.13 14.60
C LYS A 58 -2.67 -0.09 14.50
N HIS A 59 -3.36 0.64 13.62
CA HIS A 59 -4.78 0.46 13.37
C HIS A 59 -5.09 -0.93 12.80
N TYR A 60 -4.32 -1.39 11.82
CA TYR A 60 -4.43 -2.74 11.26
C TYR A 60 -4.24 -3.84 12.32
N MET A 61 -3.22 -3.70 13.19
CA MET A 61 -2.95 -4.67 14.25
C MET A 61 -4.01 -4.64 15.37
N THR A 62 -4.57 -3.47 15.67
CA THR A 62 -5.58 -3.33 16.72
C THR A 62 -6.94 -3.84 16.26
N SER A 63 -7.33 -3.55 15.01
CA SER A 63 -8.67 -3.88 14.49
C SER A 63 -8.66 -3.94 12.96
N SER A 64 -8.43 -5.14 12.42
CA SER A 64 -8.44 -5.41 10.98
C SER A 64 -9.78 -5.03 10.31
N LEU A 65 -10.92 -5.25 10.99
CA LEU A 65 -12.26 -4.90 10.46
C LEU A 65 -12.43 -3.38 10.25
N SER A 66 -12.09 -2.58 11.26
CA SER A 66 -12.14 -1.11 11.19
C SER A 66 -11.17 -0.55 10.15
N PHE A 67 -9.99 -1.17 10.04
CA PHE A 67 -9.02 -0.86 8.99
C PHE A 67 -9.62 -1.09 7.60
N GLU A 68 -10.28 -2.24 7.38
CA GLU A 68 -10.87 -2.59 6.09
C GLU A 68 -11.96 -1.60 5.66
N ASP A 69 -12.82 -1.17 6.58
CA ASP A 69 -13.84 -0.15 6.30
C ASP A 69 -13.22 1.20 5.96
N THR A 70 -12.16 1.59 6.67
CA THR A 70 -11.43 2.83 6.38
C THR A 70 -10.73 2.77 5.02
N ALA A 71 -10.08 1.64 4.71
CA ALA A 71 -9.41 1.42 3.43
C ALA A 71 -10.41 1.41 2.25
N ARG A 72 -11.59 0.80 2.45
CA ARG A 72 -12.70 0.81 1.50
C ARG A 72 -13.22 2.23 1.27
N TYR A 73 -13.44 2.99 2.35
CA TYR A 73 -13.87 4.39 2.27
C TYR A 73 -12.87 5.25 1.48
N TRP A 74 -11.58 5.15 1.80
CA TRP A 74 -10.53 5.86 1.08
C TRP A 74 -10.47 5.47 -0.40
N THR A 75 -10.60 4.18 -0.69
CA THR A 75 -10.65 3.71 -2.08
C THR A 75 -11.81 4.37 -2.80
N HIS A 76 -13.02 4.38 -2.24
CA HIS A 76 -14.18 5.01 -2.87
C HIS A 76 -13.99 6.52 -3.10
N VAL A 77 -13.51 7.25 -2.09
CA VAL A 77 -13.30 8.70 -2.15
C VAL A 77 -12.23 9.10 -3.17
N TYR A 78 -11.10 8.38 -3.21
CA TYR A 78 -9.94 8.79 -4.00
C TYR A 78 -9.82 8.11 -5.37
N THR A 79 -10.51 6.99 -5.61
CA THR A 79 -10.48 6.29 -6.91
C THR A 79 -11.66 6.61 -7.83
N GLY A 80 -12.62 7.43 -7.37
CA GLY A 80 -13.68 7.97 -8.23
C GLY A 80 -14.55 6.91 -8.90
N ARG A 81 -14.66 5.71 -8.31
CA ARG A 81 -15.51 4.65 -8.85
C ARG A 81 -16.97 5.07 -8.64
N PRO A 82 -17.76 5.29 -9.70
CA PRO A 82 -19.19 5.52 -9.52
C PRO A 82 -19.79 4.26 -8.90
N ALA A 83 -20.68 4.46 -7.93
CA ALA A 83 -21.41 3.41 -7.22
C ALA A 83 -22.14 2.47 -8.18
#